data_AF-A0A969G241-F1
#
_entry.id   AF-A0A969G241-F1
#
_cell.length_a   1.000
_cell.length_b   1.000
_cell.length_c   1.000
_cell.angle_alpha   90.00
_cell.angle_beta   90.00
_cell.angle_gamma   90.00
#
_symmetry.space_group_name_H-M   'P 1'
#
loop_
_entity.id
_entity.type
_entity.pdbx_description
1 polymer ?
#
loop_
_entity_poly.entity_id
_entity_poly.type
_entity_poly.pdbx_seq_one_letter_code
_entity_poly.pdbx_strand_id
1 'polypeptide(L)'
;MKISSLKTISLSLLISIGAIAGFSHVVDSKPVPAQEIVATKADRTVRANKTNNTRFINKQNGVAIKGTDPVAYFTQGKAVRGSASFTHNWNGATWHFSSAANRNLFAANPTRYAPQYGGYCAWAISQGYTADIDPNAWKIVNGKLYLNLNRNIQNRWERDIPGFISKGNLNWPRISGS
;
A
#
# COMPACT_ATOMS: atom_id res chain seq x y z
N MET A 1 -39.60 49.00 8.18
CA MET A 1 -38.31 49.53 8.66
C MET A 1 -37.21 48.61 8.08
N LYS A 2 -36.77 48.74 6.82
CA LYS A 2 -35.58 49.50 6.33
C LYS A 2 -34.44 49.43 7.35
N ILE A 3 -33.27 48.83 7.11
CA ILE A 3 -32.24 49.06 6.07
C ILE A 3 -31.22 47.87 6.13
N SER A 4 -30.87 47.14 5.04
CA SER A 4 -29.70 47.30 4.13
C SER A 4 -28.34 47.52 4.86
N SER A 5 -27.17 46.94 4.56
CA SER A 5 -26.55 46.45 3.31
C SER A 5 -25.15 45.84 3.62
N LEU A 6 -24.74 44.87 2.78
CA LEU A 6 -23.40 44.44 2.31
C LEU A 6 -22.09 45.03 2.90
N LYS A 7 -21.02 44.20 2.90
CA LYS A 7 -19.86 44.37 1.99
C LYS A 7 -18.90 43.16 1.98
N THR A 8 -18.69 42.64 0.78
CA THR A 8 -17.61 41.76 0.30
C THR A 8 -16.24 42.41 0.45
N ILE A 9 -15.22 41.64 0.85
CA ILE A 9 -13.81 42.07 0.80
C ILE A 9 -13.08 41.14 -0.17
N SER A 10 -12.88 41.64 -1.40
CA SER A 10 -11.87 41.15 -2.33
C SER A 10 -10.51 41.74 -1.93
N LEU A 11 -9.47 40.91 -1.83
CA LEU A 11 -8.10 41.39 -1.67
C LEU A 11 -7.28 40.98 -2.90
N SER A 12 -7.24 41.87 -3.88
CA SER A 12 -6.35 41.81 -5.04
C SER A 12 -5.07 42.58 -4.68
N LEU A 13 -3.93 41.89 -4.59
CA LEU A 13 -2.63 42.54 -4.42
C LEU A 13 -2.00 42.76 -5.80
N LEU A 14 -2.04 44.00 -6.26
CA LEU A 14 -1.25 44.52 -7.38
C LEU A 14 0.12 44.96 -6.84
N ILE A 15 1.21 44.34 -7.30
CA ILE A 15 2.55 44.91 -7.14
C ILE A 15 3.00 45.38 -8.53
N SER A 16 3.09 46.70 -8.64
CA SER A 16 3.57 47.41 -9.82
C SER A 16 5.07 47.20 -10.03
N ILE A 17 5.39 47.24 -11.32
CA ILE A 17 6.66 47.10 -12.02
C ILE A 17 7.72 48.11 -11.50
N GLY A 18 8.92 47.61 -11.19
CA GLY A 18 10.15 48.38 -11.15
C GLY A 18 11.07 47.93 -12.29
N ALA A 19 11.32 48.83 -13.23
CA ALA A 19 12.22 48.60 -14.37
C ALA A 19 13.68 48.47 -13.91
N ILE A 20 14.39 47.45 -14.39
CA ILE A 20 15.85 47.36 -14.28
C ILE A 20 16.41 47.41 -15.70
N ALA A 21 17.28 48.41 -15.91
CA ALA A 21 17.97 48.69 -17.15
C ALA A 21 18.85 47.51 -17.60
N GLY A 22 18.97 47.37 -18.92
CA GLY A 22 19.53 46.21 -19.60
C GLY A 22 21.02 45.93 -19.34
N PHE A 23 21.34 44.65 -19.41
CA PHE A 23 22.67 44.13 -19.71
C PHE A 23 22.50 43.10 -20.83
N SER A 24 22.77 43.51 -22.07
CA SER A 24 22.85 42.59 -23.21
C SER A 24 24.20 41.88 -23.17
N HIS A 25 24.24 40.63 -22.73
CA HIS A 25 25.36 39.73 -23.01
C HIS A 25 24.91 38.75 -24.10
N VAL A 26 25.34 39.01 -25.34
CA VAL A 26 25.21 38.08 -26.45
C VAL A 26 26.18 36.92 -26.17
N VAL A 27 25.64 35.75 -25.83
CA VAL A 27 26.38 34.48 -25.84
C VAL A 27 26.13 33.80 -27.18
N ASP A 28 27.17 33.79 -28.00
CA ASP A 28 27.23 33.13 -29.30
C ASP A 28 26.97 31.62 -29.13
N SER A 29 25.76 31.18 -29.47
CA SER A 29 25.33 29.80 -29.33
C SER A 29 25.66 29.04 -30.61
N LYS A 30 26.87 28.48 -30.68
CA LYS A 30 27.22 27.51 -31.71
C LYS A 30 26.44 26.20 -31.50
N PRO A 31 25.97 25.53 -32.58
CA PRO A 31 25.25 24.27 -32.44
C PRO A 31 26.18 23.17 -31.92
N VAL A 32 25.75 22.46 -30.88
CA VAL A 32 26.46 21.29 -30.34
C VAL A 32 26.24 20.09 -31.28
N PRO A 33 27.30 19.44 -31.81
CA PRO A 33 27.16 18.24 -32.63
C PRO A 33 26.81 17.02 -31.78
N ALA A 34 25.90 16.19 -32.27
CA ALA A 34 25.56 14.90 -31.67
C ALA A 34 26.77 13.95 -31.72
N GLN A 35 27.29 13.56 -30.56
CA GLN A 35 28.35 12.58 -30.42
C GLN A 35 27.88 11.41 -29.54
N GLU A 36 27.75 10.27 -30.22
CA GLU A 36 27.79 8.87 -29.81
C GLU A 36 28.14 8.57 -28.33
N ILE A 37 27.21 7.95 -27.60
CA ILE A 37 27.39 7.51 -26.21
C ILE A 37 28.16 6.18 -26.21
N VAL A 38 29.48 6.25 -26.01
CA VAL A 38 30.33 5.07 -25.80
C VAL A 38 30.15 4.58 -24.36
N ALA A 39 29.46 3.45 -24.17
CA ALA A 39 29.27 2.81 -22.86
C ALA A 39 30.60 2.28 -22.30
N THR A 40 31.05 2.81 -21.17
CA THR A 40 32.26 2.35 -20.48
C THR A 40 31.96 1.15 -19.57
N LYS A 41 32.91 0.21 -19.51
CA LYS A 41 32.80 -1.09 -18.83
C LYS A 41 32.71 -1.02 -17.28
N ALA A 42 32.66 0.18 -16.71
CA ALA A 42 32.40 0.43 -15.28
C ALA A 42 30.89 0.42 -14.94
N ASP A 43 30.02 0.39 -15.95
CA ASP A 43 28.56 0.46 -15.81
C ASP A 43 27.88 -0.92 -15.58
N ARG A 44 28.66 -1.98 -15.32
CA ARG A 44 28.14 -3.34 -15.00
C ARG A 44 27.99 -3.65 -13.52
N THR A 45 28.23 -2.66 -12.64
CA THR A 45 27.91 -2.77 -11.20
C THR A 45 26.77 -1.86 -10.76
N VAL A 46 25.89 -1.45 -11.68
CA VAL A 46 24.47 -1.32 -11.32
C VAL A 46 23.91 -2.74 -11.19
N ARG A 47 24.39 -3.46 -10.16
CA ARG A 47 23.62 -4.58 -9.61
C ARG A 47 22.28 -3.97 -9.29
N ALA A 48 21.26 -4.46 -9.98
CA ALA A 48 19.87 -4.15 -9.70
C ALA A 48 19.70 -3.94 -8.19
N ASN A 49 19.47 -2.69 -7.78
CA ASN A 49 18.83 -2.39 -6.51
C ASN A 49 17.44 -2.99 -6.61
N LYS A 50 17.36 -4.30 -6.41
CA LYS A 50 16.16 -5.03 -6.10
C LYS A 50 15.79 -4.52 -4.71
N THR A 51 15.12 -3.37 -4.68
CA THR A 51 14.47 -2.83 -3.48
C THR A 51 13.57 -3.94 -2.95
N ASN A 52 14.12 -4.70 -1.99
CA ASN A 52 13.45 -5.82 -1.36
C ASN A 52 12.49 -5.26 -0.31
N ASN A 53 11.48 -4.50 -0.75
CA ASN A 53 10.45 -4.06 0.16
C ASN A 53 9.08 -4.47 -0.40
N THR A 54 8.34 -5.25 0.40
CA THR A 54 7.01 -5.86 0.17
C THR A 54 6.91 -7.29 -0.44
N ARG A 55 7.72 -8.25 0.04
CA ARG A 55 7.51 -9.71 -0.23
C ARG A 55 7.00 -10.52 0.96
N PHE A 56 6.73 -9.87 2.09
CA PHE A 56 6.42 -10.54 3.35
C PHE A 56 4.92 -10.86 3.45
N ILE A 57 4.50 -11.86 2.68
CA ILE A 57 3.13 -12.40 2.66
C ILE A 57 3.15 -13.82 3.22
N ASN A 58 2.28 -14.10 4.18
CA ASN A 58 2.02 -15.45 4.66
C ASN A 58 1.44 -16.29 3.52
N LYS A 59 2.26 -17.20 3.00
CA LYS A 59 1.92 -18.04 1.87
C LYS A 59 2.42 -19.47 2.08
N GLN A 60 1.58 -20.43 1.71
CA GLN A 60 1.93 -21.86 1.70
C GLN A 60 1.96 -22.32 0.25
N ASN A 61 3.06 -22.96 -0.16
CA ASN A 61 3.28 -23.34 -1.56
C ASN A 61 3.06 -22.18 -2.56
N GLY A 62 3.43 -20.96 -2.16
CA GLY A 62 3.25 -19.74 -2.95
C GLY A 62 1.86 -19.09 -2.87
N VAL A 63 0.85 -19.76 -2.30
CA VAL A 63 -0.53 -19.27 -2.22
C VAL A 63 -0.79 -18.50 -0.93
N ALA A 64 -1.26 -17.25 -1.05
CA ALA A 64 -1.55 -16.36 0.07
C ALA A 64 -2.75 -16.82 0.88
N ILE A 65 -2.74 -16.58 2.20
CA ILE A 65 -3.90 -16.72 3.12
C ILE A 65 -4.68 -18.03 2.93
N LYS A 66 -3.94 -19.12 2.73
CA LYS A 66 -4.47 -20.47 2.50
C LYS A 66 -5.40 -20.57 1.28
N GLY A 67 -5.29 -19.66 0.31
CA GLY A 67 -6.12 -19.55 -0.89
C GLY A 67 -7.54 -19.03 -0.62
N THR A 68 -7.74 -18.30 0.45
CA THR A 68 -9.01 -17.64 0.75
C THR A 68 -9.12 -16.35 -0.06
N ASP A 69 -10.32 -16.02 -0.53
CA ASP A 69 -10.58 -14.78 -1.25
C ASP A 69 -10.55 -13.58 -0.29
N PRO A 70 -9.56 -12.66 -0.41
CA PRO A 70 -9.47 -11.50 0.48
C PRO A 70 -10.59 -10.48 0.25
N VAL A 71 -11.18 -10.44 -0.95
CA VAL A 71 -12.25 -9.50 -1.30
C VAL A 71 -13.58 -9.94 -0.68
N ALA A 72 -13.81 -11.25 -0.58
CA ALA A 72 -15.04 -11.81 -0.02
C ALA A 72 -15.28 -11.40 1.45
N TYR A 73 -14.23 -11.14 2.24
CA TYR A 73 -14.40 -10.59 3.60
C TYR A 73 -15.13 -9.24 3.60
N PHE A 74 -14.91 -8.42 2.57
CA PHE A 74 -15.47 -7.08 2.44
C PHE A 74 -16.82 -7.08 1.71
N THR A 75 -16.96 -7.91 0.67
CA THR A 75 -18.15 -7.90 -0.19
C THR A 75 -19.22 -8.89 0.26
N GLN A 76 -18.84 -9.95 0.97
CA GLN A 76 -19.75 -11.03 1.41
C GLN A 76 -19.75 -11.23 2.93
N GLY A 77 -18.85 -10.57 3.66
CA GLY A 77 -18.80 -10.66 5.13
C GLY A 77 -18.42 -12.04 5.65
N LYS A 78 -17.69 -12.84 4.87
CA LYS A 78 -17.27 -14.20 5.26
C LYS A 78 -15.99 -14.63 4.54
N ALA A 79 -15.29 -15.60 5.12
CA ALA A 79 -14.20 -16.30 4.45
C ALA A 79 -14.77 -17.18 3.34
N VAL A 80 -14.28 -17.02 2.12
CA VAL A 80 -14.69 -17.85 0.96
C VAL A 80 -13.45 -18.43 0.31
N ARG A 81 -13.47 -19.75 0.06
CA ARG A 81 -12.40 -20.42 -0.67
C ARG A 81 -12.31 -19.83 -2.09
N GLY A 82 -11.13 -19.36 -2.46
CA GLY A 82 -10.85 -18.99 -3.84
C GLY A 82 -10.56 -20.21 -4.72
N SER A 83 -10.61 -20.01 -6.03
CA SER A 83 -10.31 -21.03 -7.04
C SER A 83 -8.98 -20.75 -7.73
N ALA A 84 -8.27 -21.81 -8.14
CA ALA A 84 -7.08 -21.69 -8.99
C ALA A 84 -7.41 -21.16 -10.41
N SER A 85 -8.68 -21.15 -10.81
CA SER A 85 -9.14 -20.54 -12.06
C SER A 85 -9.19 -19.01 -12.01
N PHE A 86 -9.25 -18.41 -10.82
CA PHE A 86 -9.29 -16.96 -10.63
C PHE A 86 -8.15 -16.55 -9.72
N THR A 87 -7.03 -16.15 -10.32
CA THR A 87 -5.82 -15.80 -9.58
C THR A 87 -5.23 -14.46 -9.97
N HIS A 88 -4.44 -13.89 -9.07
CA HIS A 88 -3.63 -12.71 -9.31
C HIS A 88 -2.33 -12.80 -8.52
N ASN A 89 -1.20 -12.48 -9.15
CA ASN A 89 0.10 -12.45 -8.48
C ASN A 89 0.37 -11.04 -7.96
N TRP A 90 0.58 -10.91 -6.65
CA TRP A 90 0.88 -9.63 -6.02
C TRP A 90 1.78 -9.85 -4.78
N ASN A 91 2.79 -9.00 -4.63
CA ASN A 91 3.79 -9.06 -3.56
C ASN A 91 4.45 -10.45 -3.39
N GLY A 92 4.69 -11.11 -4.53
CA GLY A 92 5.36 -12.41 -4.59
C GLY A 92 4.51 -13.58 -4.05
N ALA A 93 3.19 -13.43 -3.96
CA ALA A 93 2.26 -14.51 -3.65
C ALA A 93 1.16 -14.61 -4.71
N THR A 94 0.65 -15.82 -4.90
CA THR A 94 -0.55 -16.09 -5.70
C THR A 94 -1.77 -15.93 -4.82
N TRP A 95 -2.68 -15.03 -5.21
CA TRP A 95 -3.95 -14.80 -4.54
C TRP A 95 -5.05 -15.49 -5.31
N HIS A 96 -5.94 -16.20 -4.61
CA HIS A 96 -7.08 -16.90 -5.20
C HIS A 96 -8.37 -16.14 -4.91
N PHE A 97 -9.32 -16.22 -5.84
CA PHE A 97 -10.60 -15.52 -5.73
C PHE A 97 -11.75 -16.47 -6.03
N SER A 98 -12.90 -16.24 -5.40
CA SER A 98 -14.12 -17.02 -5.63
C SER A 98 -14.81 -16.65 -6.95
N SER A 99 -14.41 -15.54 -7.56
CA SER A 99 -14.93 -15.08 -8.85
C SER A 99 -13.92 -14.21 -9.60
N ALA A 100 -14.09 -14.10 -10.93
CA ALA A 100 -13.32 -13.15 -11.74
C ALA A 100 -13.55 -11.68 -11.32
N ALA A 101 -14.76 -11.34 -10.86
CA ALA A 101 -15.09 -10.00 -10.38
C ALA A 101 -14.27 -9.65 -9.12
N ASN A 102 -14.17 -10.56 -8.14
CA ASN A 102 -13.34 -10.36 -6.95
C ASN A 102 -11.85 -10.25 -7.32
N ARG A 103 -11.36 -11.08 -8.24
CA ARG A 103 -9.99 -10.97 -8.77
C ARG A 103 -9.72 -9.57 -9.33
N ASN A 104 -10.66 -9.05 -10.13
CA ASN A 104 -10.53 -7.73 -10.75
C ASN A 104 -10.54 -6.60 -9.70
N LEU A 105 -11.41 -6.69 -8.70
CA LEU A 105 -11.43 -5.75 -7.57
C LEU A 105 -10.10 -5.72 -6.82
N PHE A 106 -9.53 -6.89 -6.53
CA PHE A 106 -8.22 -6.99 -5.89
C PHE A 106 -7.12 -6.41 -6.77
N ALA A 107 -7.05 -6.80 -8.04
CA ALA A 107 -6.01 -6.32 -8.97
C ALA A 107 -6.04 -4.79 -9.12
N ALA A 108 -7.22 -4.17 -9.07
CA ALA A 108 -7.36 -2.71 -9.14
C ALA A 108 -6.88 -1.99 -7.87
N ASN A 109 -6.99 -2.61 -6.69
CA ASN A 109 -6.54 -1.99 -5.44
C ASN A 109 -6.15 -3.05 -4.39
N PRO A 110 -4.98 -3.69 -4.50
CA PRO A 110 -4.59 -4.79 -3.62
C PRO A 110 -4.51 -4.39 -2.15
N THR A 111 -4.02 -3.18 -1.85
CA THR A 111 -3.79 -2.70 -0.48
C THR A 111 -5.08 -2.38 0.29
N ARG A 112 -6.22 -2.30 -0.41
CA ARG A 112 -7.55 -2.23 0.20
C ARG A 112 -8.01 -3.57 0.77
N TYR A 113 -7.69 -4.67 0.08
CA TYR A 113 -8.26 -5.99 0.38
C TYR A 113 -7.27 -6.93 1.07
N ALA A 114 -5.96 -6.77 0.82
CA ALA A 114 -4.93 -7.56 1.47
C ALA A 114 -4.96 -7.34 3.00
N PRO A 115 -4.72 -8.38 3.82
CA PRO A 115 -4.66 -8.21 5.26
C PRO A 115 -3.55 -7.25 5.68
N GLN A 116 -3.82 -6.45 6.72
CA GLN A 116 -2.93 -5.39 7.21
C GLN A 116 -1.50 -5.89 7.51
N TYR A 117 -1.37 -7.12 7.98
CA TYR A 117 -0.07 -7.74 8.33
C TYR A 117 0.26 -8.91 7.42
N GLY A 118 0.04 -8.75 6.11
CA GLY A 118 0.51 -9.69 5.09
C GLY A 118 -0.08 -11.10 5.19
N GLY A 119 -1.17 -11.29 5.91
CA GLY A 119 -1.79 -12.60 6.14
C GLY A 119 -1.28 -13.34 7.38
N TYR A 120 -0.50 -12.70 8.25
CA TYR A 120 -0.12 -13.23 9.55
C TYR A 120 -1.12 -12.83 10.65
N CYS A 121 -1.11 -13.60 11.75
CA CYS A 121 -1.95 -13.35 12.92
C CYS A 121 -1.70 -11.96 13.53
N ALA A 122 -2.72 -11.11 13.56
CA ALA A 122 -2.64 -9.75 14.08
C ALA A 122 -2.25 -9.69 15.57
N TRP A 123 -2.76 -10.64 16.37
CA TRP A 123 -2.31 -10.75 17.75
C TRP A 123 -0.82 -11.08 17.85
N ALA A 124 -0.32 -12.09 17.12
CA ALA A 124 1.10 -12.46 17.16
C ALA A 124 2.01 -11.28 16.75
N ILE A 125 1.62 -10.54 15.70
CA ILE A 125 2.35 -9.34 15.25
C ILE A 125 2.40 -8.28 16.35
N SER A 126 1.31 -8.07 17.09
CA SER A 126 1.31 -7.18 18.26
C SER A 126 2.26 -7.64 19.39
N GLN A 127 2.59 -8.93 19.43
CA GLN A 127 3.56 -9.52 20.36
C GLN A 127 4.99 -9.59 19.80
N GLY A 128 5.21 -9.15 18.56
CA GLY A 128 6.55 -9.07 17.97
C GLY A 128 7.00 -10.29 17.17
N TYR A 129 6.12 -11.25 16.87
CA TYR A 129 6.45 -12.45 16.10
C TYR A 129 5.33 -12.82 15.09
N THR A 130 5.60 -13.76 14.19
CA THR A 130 4.60 -14.24 13.22
C THR A 130 3.93 -15.53 13.67
N ALA A 131 2.65 -15.66 13.35
CA ALA A 131 1.94 -16.94 13.41
C ALA A 131 1.02 -17.05 12.20
N ASP A 132 0.74 -18.28 11.79
CA ASP A 132 -0.23 -18.58 10.74
C ASP A 132 -1.66 -18.19 11.18
N ILE A 133 -2.63 -18.40 10.30
CA ILE A 133 -4.01 -17.93 10.45
C ILE A 133 -5.03 -19.05 10.29
N ASP A 134 -6.21 -18.83 10.87
CA ASP A 134 -7.46 -19.47 10.45
C ASP A 134 -8.24 -18.43 9.62
N PRO A 135 -8.59 -18.70 8.35
CA PRO A 135 -9.37 -17.77 7.54
C PRO A 135 -10.70 -17.35 8.19
N ASN A 136 -11.27 -18.16 9.09
CA ASN A 136 -12.50 -17.84 9.80
C ASN A 136 -12.28 -16.98 11.05
N ALA A 137 -11.04 -16.76 11.48
CA ALA A 137 -10.71 -15.96 12.65
C ALA A 137 -10.26 -14.54 12.24
N TRP A 138 -11.21 -13.72 11.78
CA TRP A 138 -10.90 -12.44 11.15
C TRP A 138 -11.80 -11.31 11.65
N LYS A 139 -11.36 -10.06 11.40
CA LYS A 139 -12.17 -8.86 11.61
C LYS A 139 -11.76 -7.77 10.62
N ILE A 140 -12.71 -6.96 10.20
CA ILE A 140 -12.44 -5.68 9.54
C ILE A 140 -12.51 -4.57 10.58
N VAL A 141 -11.46 -3.77 10.68
CA VAL A 141 -11.38 -2.61 11.58
C VAL A 141 -10.89 -1.42 10.76
N ASN A 142 -11.64 -0.32 10.76
CA ASN A 142 -11.32 0.89 9.99
C ASN A 142 -10.98 0.61 8.52
N GLY A 143 -11.74 -0.30 7.89
CA GLY A 143 -11.56 -0.68 6.49
C GLY A 143 -10.34 -1.56 6.20
N LYS A 144 -9.66 -2.08 7.22
CA LYS A 144 -8.52 -3.00 7.07
C LYS A 144 -8.86 -4.40 7.58
N LEU A 145 -8.44 -5.41 6.84
CA LEU A 145 -8.62 -6.82 7.20
C LEU A 145 -7.52 -7.29 8.15
N TYR A 146 -7.92 -7.88 9.27
CA TYR A 146 -7.05 -8.53 10.25
C TYR A 146 -7.43 -9.99 10.37
N LEU A 147 -6.42 -10.87 10.34
CA LEU A 147 -6.56 -12.31 10.50
C LEU A 147 -5.90 -12.73 11.82
N ASN A 148 -6.36 -13.83 12.42
CA ASN A 148 -5.81 -14.38 13.65
C ASN A 148 -5.60 -15.90 13.51
N LEU A 149 -4.78 -16.46 14.40
CA LEU A 149 -4.41 -17.88 14.37
C LEU A 149 -5.61 -18.82 14.50
N ASN A 150 -6.58 -18.46 15.33
CA ASN A 150 -7.83 -19.19 15.58
C ASN A 150 -8.79 -18.30 16.37
N ARG A 151 -10.00 -18.79 16.65
CA ARG A 151 -11.03 -18.04 17.38
C ARG A 151 -10.64 -17.65 18.80
N ASN A 152 -9.88 -18.49 19.51
CA ASN A 152 -9.43 -18.17 20.87
C ASN A 152 -8.43 -16.99 20.88
N ILE A 153 -7.50 -16.97 19.92
CA ILE A 153 -6.55 -15.87 19.75
C ILE A 153 -7.27 -14.61 19.24
N GLN A 154 -8.26 -14.75 18.35
CA GLN A 154 -9.10 -13.62 17.97
C GLN A 154 -9.80 -13.03 19.19
N ASN A 155 -10.46 -13.85 20.02
CA ASN A 155 -11.12 -13.36 21.24
C ASN A 155 -10.15 -12.63 22.17
N ARG A 156 -8.88 -13.07 22.23
CA ARG A 156 -7.83 -12.36 22.99
C ARG A 156 -7.48 -11.01 22.35
N TRP A 157 -7.29 -10.98 21.03
CA TRP A 157 -7.04 -9.74 20.29
C TRP A 157 -8.20 -8.75 20.40
N GLU A 158 -9.44 -9.24 20.42
CA GLU A 158 -10.64 -8.42 20.52
C GLU A 158 -10.81 -7.73 21.88
N ARG A 159 -10.05 -8.13 22.92
CA ARG A 159 -10.05 -7.47 24.23
C ARG A 159 -9.44 -6.07 24.21
N ASP A 160 -8.54 -5.78 23.27
CA ASP A 160 -7.90 -4.46 23.12
C ASP A 160 -7.45 -4.25 21.67
N ILE A 161 -8.41 -4.20 20.75
CA ILE A 161 -8.14 -3.99 19.33
C ILE A 161 -7.27 -2.75 19.09
N PRO A 162 -7.56 -1.56 19.67
CA PRO A 162 -6.75 -0.38 19.43
C PRO A 162 -5.31 -0.55 19.91
N GLY A 163 -5.10 -1.08 21.12
CA GLY A 163 -3.76 -1.30 21.67
C GLY A 163 -2.96 -2.35 20.92
N PHE A 164 -3.59 -3.46 20.49
CA PHE A 164 -2.89 -4.48 19.70
C PHE A 164 -2.62 -4.04 18.27
N ILE A 165 -3.47 -3.22 17.64
CA ILE A 165 -3.16 -2.59 16.34
C ILE A 165 -1.99 -1.63 16.49
N SER A 166 -1.98 -0.78 17.53
CA SER A 166 -0.87 0.16 17.76
C SER A 166 0.46 -0.58 17.92
N LYS A 167 0.51 -1.60 18.80
CA LYS A 167 1.69 -2.47 18.98
C LYS A 167 2.07 -3.20 17.68
N GLY A 168 1.07 -3.71 16.96
CA GLY A 168 1.28 -4.39 15.69
C GLY A 168 1.92 -3.49 14.65
N ASN A 169 1.46 -2.24 14.53
CA ASN A 169 2.01 -1.26 13.61
C ASN A 169 3.45 -0.86 13.97
N LEU A 170 3.78 -0.78 15.27
CA LEU A 170 5.15 -0.55 15.73
C LEU A 170 6.08 -1.73 15.42
N ASN A 171 5.59 -2.96 15.59
CA ASN A 171 6.38 -4.16 15.36
C ASN A 171 6.51 -4.53 13.87
N TRP A 172 5.51 -4.22 13.05
CA TRP A 172 5.40 -4.72 11.68
C TRP A 172 6.61 -4.38 10.80
N PRO A 173 7.10 -3.13 10.71
CA PRO A 173 8.26 -2.80 9.88
C PRO A 173 9.50 -3.64 10.22
N ARG A 174 9.75 -3.85 11.53
CA ARG A 174 10.85 -4.70 12.01
C ARG A 174 10.67 -6.16 11.62
N ILE A 175 9.44 -6.68 11.67
CA ILE A 175 9.13 -8.09 11.33
C ILE A 175 9.18 -8.32 9.81
N SER A 176 8.61 -7.41 9.02
CA SER A 176 8.49 -7.57 7.57
C SER A 176 9.74 -7.15 6.80
N GLY A 177 10.68 -6.47 7.46
CA GLY A 177 11.84 -5.84 6.83
C GLY A 177 11.44 -4.67 5.94
N SER A 178 10.41 -3.91 6.35
CA SER A 178 9.83 -2.80 5.59
C SER A 178 10.24 -1.43 6.09
#